data_AF-A0AAV7XQL2-F1
#
_entry.id   AF-A0AAV7XQL2-F1
#
_cell.length_a   1.000
_cell.length_b   1.000
_cell.length_c   1.000
_cell.angle_alpha   90.00
_cell.angle_beta   90.00
_cell.angle_gamma   90.00
#
_symmetry.space_group_name_H-M   'P 1'
#
loop_
_entity.id
_entity.type
_entity.pdbx_description
1 polymer ?
#
loop_
_entity_poly.entity_id
_entity_poly.type
_entity_poly.pdbx_seq_one_letter_code
_entity_poly.pdbx_strand_id
1 'polypeptide(L)'
;MGFVTKMFGVVFSLLFEQEIMSYVPAVPSSARTASPQLSPQASPGLSRANARAPAPYRRDFEAKLRNFYRKLESKGYGQGPGKLKLHIRREHLLEDAFSKIMAASKKDLQKCKLYVTFDREEGLDYGGPSREFFFLLSRELFNPYYGLFEYSANDTYTVQVSPMSAFVDNHHEWFRFSGRVLGLALVHQYLLDAFFTRPFYKALLRLPVNLSDLESLDAEFHQSLLWIKENDISAEVLDLTFAVTEEVFGQVVERELKPGGRNVTVCEGNKKDYLERVVRWRLERGVSEQIDSLVRGFYEVVDPRLVSVFDARELELVIAGTAEIDLADWRKNTEYRSGYHDNHPVMQWFWSAIERFSNEQRLRLLQFVTGTSSIPYEGFAALRGSTGPRKFCIEKWGKPNSLPRAHTCFNRLDLPPYPTPEILYEKLLLAVEETNTFGIE
;
A
#
# COMPACT_ATOMS: atom_id res chain seq x y z
N MET A 1 4.00 -28.50 2.32
CA MET A 1 2.61 -28.11 2.66
C MET A 1 2.02 -27.17 1.59
N GLY A 2 2.31 -27.37 0.29
CA GLY A 2 2.11 -26.34 -0.75
C GLY A 2 1.28 -26.77 -1.97
N PHE A 3 0.62 -27.93 -1.94
CA PHE A 3 -0.16 -28.42 -3.08
C PHE A 3 -1.69 -28.30 -2.90
N VAL A 4 -2.17 -28.12 -1.67
CA VAL A 4 -3.62 -28.07 -1.38
C VAL A 4 -4.18 -26.65 -1.51
N THR A 5 -3.39 -25.62 -1.21
CA THR A 5 -3.84 -24.21 -1.27
C THR A 5 -3.98 -23.68 -2.70
N LYS A 6 -3.16 -24.16 -3.64
CA LYS A 6 -3.17 -23.70 -5.05
C LYS A 6 -4.41 -24.12 -5.83
N MET A 7 -5.07 -25.21 -5.44
CA MET A 7 -6.21 -25.76 -6.18
C MET A 7 -7.52 -25.01 -5.90
N PHE A 8 -7.64 -24.34 -4.74
CA PHE A 8 -8.83 -23.59 -4.38
C PHE A 8 -8.90 -22.20 -5.04
N GLY A 9 -7.76 -21.52 -5.24
CA GLY A 9 -7.75 -20.18 -5.86
C GLY A 9 -8.25 -20.15 -7.32
N VAL A 10 -8.07 -21.24 -8.07
CA VAL A 10 -8.47 -21.31 -9.50
C VAL A 10 -9.96 -21.62 -9.67
N VAL A 11 -10.58 -22.35 -8.72
CA VAL A 11 -12.00 -22.73 -8.81
C VAL A 11 -12.92 -21.59 -8.37
N PHE A 12 -12.48 -20.71 -7.47
CA PHE A 12 -13.31 -19.62 -6.93
C PHE A 12 -13.43 -18.39 -7.83
N SER A 13 -12.49 -18.16 -8.74
CA SER A 13 -12.55 -17.02 -9.68
C SER A 13 -13.63 -17.17 -10.76
N LEU A 14 -14.24 -18.35 -10.88
CA LEU A 14 -15.28 -18.69 -11.88
C LEU A 14 -16.72 -18.56 -11.36
N LEU A 15 -16.94 -18.21 -10.08
CA LEU A 15 -18.27 -18.32 -9.43
C LEU A 15 -19.00 -17.00 -9.12
N PHE A 16 -18.46 -15.84 -9.49
CA PHE A 16 -19.14 -14.55 -9.24
C PHE A 16 -19.57 -13.86 -10.54
N GLU A 17 -20.61 -14.41 -11.16
CA GLU A 17 -21.62 -13.61 -11.87
C GLU A 17 -22.90 -13.62 -11.02
N GLN A 18 -23.36 -12.45 -10.59
CA GLN A 18 -24.76 -11.97 -10.61
C GLN A 18 -25.22 -11.11 -9.40
N GLU A 19 -25.75 -9.96 -9.80
CA GLU A 19 -26.92 -9.21 -9.32
C GLU A 19 -27.02 -8.76 -7.86
N ILE A 20 -26.74 -7.47 -7.66
CA ILE A 20 -27.12 -6.68 -6.49
C ILE A 20 -28.55 -6.15 -6.71
N MET A 21 -29.41 -6.32 -5.70
CA MET A 21 -30.77 -5.78 -5.67
C MET A 21 -30.76 -4.27 -5.89
N SER A 22 -31.29 -3.84 -7.03
CA SER A 22 -31.45 -2.43 -7.39
C SER A 22 -32.92 -2.02 -7.27
N TYR A 23 -33.16 -0.83 -6.74
CA TYR A 23 -34.44 -0.13 -6.86
C TYR A 23 -34.22 1.09 -7.76
N VAL A 24 -34.89 1.11 -8.92
CA VAL A 24 -34.83 2.21 -9.90
C VAL A 24 -36.25 2.76 -10.10
N PRO A 25 -36.52 4.04 -9.80
CA PRO A 25 -37.82 4.65 -10.11
C PRO A 25 -37.99 4.89 -11.62
N ALA A 26 -39.17 4.58 -12.14
CA ALA A 26 -39.52 4.78 -13.55
C ALA A 26 -39.70 6.27 -13.91
N VAL A 27 -39.05 6.73 -14.99
CA VAL A 27 -39.25 8.07 -15.57
C VAL A 27 -40.10 7.93 -16.86
N PRO A 28 -41.12 8.77 -17.10
CA PRO A 28 -42.00 8.61 -18.26
C PRO A 28 -41.32 9.03 -19.58
N SER A 29 -41.60 8.24 -20.61
CA SER A 29 -41.12 8.36 -21.99
C SER A 29 -41.64 9.60 -22.73
N SER A 30 -40.74 10.35 -23.38
CA SER A 30 -41.06 11.04 -24.64
C SER A 30 -39.82 11.09 -25.56
N ALA A 31 -40.05 10.81 -26.84
CA ALA A 31 -39.05 10.48 -27.85
C ALA A 31 -38.41 11.70 -28.54
N ARG A 32 -37.19 11.52 -29.08
CA ARG A 32 -36.87 11.74 -30.53
C ARG A 32 -35.41 11.39 -30.89
N THR A 33 -35.32 10.66 -32.00
CA THR A 33 -34.25 10.26 -32.93
C THR A 33 -33.04 11.19 -33.16
N ALA A 34 -31.83 10.60 -33.20
CA ALA A 34 -30.82 10.72 -34.30
C ALA A 34 -29.62 9.76 -34.08
N SER A 35 -29.11 9.17 -35.17
CA SER A 35 -27.93 8.25 -35.25
C SER A 35 -26.78 8.94 -36.04
N PRO A 36 -25.61 8.30 -36.27
CA PRO A 36 -24.55 7.97 -35.32
C PRO A 36 -23.21 8.63 -35.72
N GLN A 37 -22.36 9.03 -34.76
CA GLN A 37 -20.97 9.41 -35.08
C GLN A 37 -19.97 8.93 -34.02
N LEU A 38 -18.97 8.21 -34.55
CA LEU A 38 -17.55 8.19 -34.21
C LEU A 38 -17.13 7.88 -32.76
N SER A 39 -16.50 6.71 -32.61
CA SER A 39 -15.68 6.31 -31.47
C SER A 39 -14.57 7.33 -31.16
N PRO A 40 -14.31 7.61 -29.87
CA PRO A 40 -12.98 8.00 -29.43
C PRO A 40 -12.39 6.93 -28.51
N GLN A 41 -11.25 6.38 -28.93
CA GLN A 41 -10.21 5.91 -28.02
C GLN A 41 -9.76 7.07 -27.15
N ALA A 42 -9.93 6.95 -25.83
CA ALA A 42 -9.08 7.53 -24.79
C ALA A 42 -9.70 7.12 -23.45
N SER A 43 -9.05 6.20 -22.74
CA SER A 43 -9.34 5.98 -21.32
C SER A 43 -9.15 7.31 -20.58
N PRO A 44 -10.15 7.81 -19.84
CA PRO A 44 -9.95 8.97 -19.00
C PRO A 44 -8.98 8.57 -17.89
N GLY A 45 -7.84 9.25 -17.82
CA GLY A 45 -6.95 9.16 -16.67
C GLY A 45 -7.74 9.46 -15.41
N LEU A 46 -7.74 8.49 -14.48
CA LEU A 46 -8.32 8.65 -13.15
C LEU A 46 -7.70 9.88 -12.50
N SER A 47 -8.51 10.91 -12.29
CA SER A 47 -8.23 11.94 -11.30
C SER A 47 -8.30 11.28 -9.92
N ARG A 48 -7.22 10.60 -9.54
CA ARG A 48 -7.05 10.10 -8.18
C ARG A 48 -7.08 11.29 -7.22
N ALA A 49 -7.68 11.07 -6.06
CA ALA A 49 -7.68 11.97 -4.92
C ALA A 49 -6.27 12.16 -4.34
N ASN A 50 -5.39 12.81 -5.11
CA ASN A 50 -4.12 13.38 -4.66
C ASN A 50 -4.03 14.82 -5.17
N ALA A 51 -5.08 15.60 -4.90
CA ALA A 51 -4.92 17.05 -4.86
C ALA A 51 -3.79 17.33 -3.87
N ARG A 52 -2.63 17.79 -4.37
CA ARG A 52 -1.46 18.19 -3.58
C ARG A 52 -1.93 18.81 -2.27
N ALA A 53 -1.66 18.13 -1.16
CA ALA A 53 -2.14 18.61 0.12
C ALA A 53 -1.70 20.07 0.31
N PRO A 54 -2.61 20.98 0.71
CA PRO A 54 -2.29 22.40 0.76
C PRO A 54 -1.07 22.65 1.67
N ALA A 55 -0.26 23.66 1.34
CA ALA A 55 1.02 23.93 2.00
C ALA A 55 1.00 23.92 3.57
N PRO A 56 -0.06 24.37 4.25
CA PRO A 56 -0.19 24.24 5.71
C PRO A 56 -0.31 22.79 6.20
N TYR A 57 -1.07 21.96 5.49
CA TYR A 57 -1.24 20.53 5.80
C TYR A 57 0.08 19.77 5.66
N ARG A 58 0.84 20.08 4.60
CA ARG A 58 2.18 19.49 4.38
C ARG A 58 3.16 19.80 5.52
N ARG A 59 3.23 21.07 5.95
CA ARG A 59 4.15 21.49 7.03
C ARG A 59 3.80 20.86 8.37
N ASP A 60 2.51 20.70 8.67
CA ASP A 60 2.03 20.07 9.90
C ASP A 60 2.42 18.59 9.93
N PHE A 61 2.17 17.85 8.83
CA PHE A 61 2.55 16.44 8.73
C PHE A 61 4.06 16.24 8.85
N GLU A 62 4.90 17.03 8.15
CA GLU A 62 6.35 16.92 8.26
C GLU A 62 6.84 17.14 9.72
N ALA A 63 6.20 18.06 10.46
CA ALA A 63 6.50 18.28 11.88
C ALA A 63 6.06 17.09 12.75
N LYS A 64 4.87 16.54 12.53
CA LYS A 64 4.40 15.31 13.20
C LYS A 64 5.35 14.15 12.97
N LEU A 65 5.76 13.93 11.72
CA LEU A 65 6.66 12.84 11.33
C LEU A 65 8.04 12.94 12.00
N ARG A 66 8.65 14.13 11.98
CA ARG A 66 9.91 14.38 12.70
C ARG A 66 9.77 14.14 14.21
N ASN A 67 8.67 14.59 14.81
CA ASN A 67 8.41 14.41 16.23
C ASN A 67 8.16 12.94 16.59
N PHE A 68 7.46 12.20 15.74
CA PHE A 68 7.22 10.76 15.89
C PHE A 68 8.53 9.98 15.93
N TYR A 69 9.40 10.15 14.92
CA TYR A 69 10.67 9.44 14.88
C TYR A 69 11.64 9.84 15.98
N ARG A 70 11.66 11.13 16.38
CA ARG A 70 12.43 11.57 17.55
C ARG A 70 11.95 10.87 18.83
N LYS A 71 10.63 10.71 19.00
CA LYS A 71 10.06 9.98 20.15
C LYS A 71 10.41 8.50 20.11
N LEU A 72 10.33 7.85 18.96
CA LEU A 72 10.76 6.45 18.78
C LEU A 72 12.23 6.28 19.18
N GLU A 73 13.11 7.12 18.66
CA GLU A 73 14.54 7.11 18.96
C GLU A 73 14.80 7.34 20.46
N SER A 74 14.16 8.33 21.08
CA SER A 74 14.30 8.59 22.53
C SER A 74 13.86 7.42 23.41
N LYS A 75 12.92 6.61 22.91
CA LYS A 75 12.46 5.38 23.57
C LYS A 75 13.30 4.15 23.16
N GLY A 76 14.35 4.31 22.36
CA GLY A 76 15.27 3.25 21.93
C GLY A 76 14.71 2.29 20.89
N TYR A 77 13.70 2.70 20.12
CA TYR A 77 13.15 1.85 19.06
C TYR A 77 14.15 1.67 17.93
N GLY A 78 14.39 0.42 17.51
CA GLY A 78 15.34 0.09 16.44
C GLY A 78 16.80 0.50 16.69
N GLN A 79 17.16 0.95 17.90
CA GLN A 79 18.49 1.49 18.25
C GLN A 79 19.20 0.70 19.35
N GLY A 80 18.54 -0.30 19.93
CA GLY A 80 19.07 -1.12 21.02
C GLY A 80 20.35 -1.87 20.64
N PRO A 81 21.13 -2.32 21.65
CA PRO A 81 22.41 -3.00 21.42
C PRO A 81 22.26 -4.38 20.76
N GLY A 82 21.07 -4.97 20.85
CA GLY A 82 20.73 -6.25 20.22
C GLY A 82 20.50 -6.12 18.70
N LYS A 83 20.69 -7.24 17.99
CA LYS A 83 20.43 -7.34 16.56
C LYS A 83 19.33 -8.38 16.31
N LEU A 84 18.30 -7.99 15.57
CA LEU A 84 17.31 -8.91 15.03
C LEU A 84 17.82 -9.36 13.66
N LYS A 85 18.42 -10.55 13.60
CA LYS A 85 19.00 -11.09 12.37
C LYS A 85 17.99 -11.99 11.67
N LEU A 86 17.65 -11.64 10.43
CA LEU A 86 16.78 -12.43 9.57
C LEU A 86 17.62 -13.03 8.45
N HIS A 87 17.86 -14.34 8.52
CA HIS A 87 18.46 -15.11 7.43
C HIS A 87 17.35 -15.62 6.52
N ILE A 88 17.32 -15.18 5.26
CA ILE A 88 16.17 -15.37 4.37
C ILE A 88 16.63 -16.05 3.08
N ARG A 89 16.00 -17.17 2.71
CA ARG A 89 16.15 -17.74 1.37
C ARG A 89 15.16 -17.07 0.43
N ARG A 90 15.60 -16.61 -0.73
CA ARG A 90 14.71 -15.89 -1.68
C ARG A 90 13.54 -16.76 -2.11
N GLU A 91 13.79 -18.04 -2.34
CA GLU A 91 12.78 -19.00 -2.75
C GLU A 91 11.84 -19.47 -1.63
N HIS A 92 12.12 -19.09 -0.37
CA HIS A 92 11.27 -19.33 0.80
C HIS A 92 11.02 -18.04 1.61
N LEU A 93 10.93 -16.89 0.92
CA LEU A 93 10.88 -15.56 1.53
C LEU A 93 9.81 -15.45 2.62
N LEU A 94 8.55 -15.75 2.28
CA LEU A 94 7.41 -15.62 3.19
C LEU A 94 7.49 -16.58 4.39
N GLU A 95 7.88 -17.84 4.18
CA GLU A 95 8.01 -18.85 5.23
C GLU A 95 9.13 -18.49 6.22
N ASP A 96 10.30 -18.12 5.70
CA ASP A 96 11.45 -17.73 6.50
C ASP A 96 11.18 -16.45 7.30
N ALA A 97 10.49 -15.48 6.70
CA ALA A 97 10.07 -14.26 7.36
C ALA A 97 9.06 -14.54 8.48
N PHE A 98 8.04 -15.35 8.21
CA PHE A 98 7.02 -15.73 9.19
C PHE A 98 7.66 -16.39 10.40
N SER A 99 8.45 -17.45 10.19
CA SER A 99 9.09 -18.21 11.27
C SER A 99 9.93 -17.30 12.17
N LYS A 100 10.78 -16.45 11.58
CA LYS A 100 11.74 -15.62 12.33
C LYS A 100 11.09 -14.44 13.03
N ILE A 101 10.18 -13.73 12.37
CA ILE A 101 9.49 -12.57 12.95
C ILE A 101 8.49 -13.02 14.03
N MET A 102 7.84 -14.17 13.87
CA MET A 102 6.89 -14.69 14.87
C MET A 102 7.60 -15.26 16.10
N ALA A 103 8.79 -15.84 15.94
CA ALA A 103 9.63 -16.29 17.06
C ALA A 103 10.22 -15.14 17.88
N ALA A 104 10.36 -13.94 17.30
CA ALA A 104 10.95 -12.80 18.00
C ALA A 104 10.04 -12.28 19.13
N SER A 105 10.68 -11.87 20.24
CA SER A 105 9.97 -11.27 21.37
C SER A 105 9.53 -9.83 21.05
N LYS A 106 8.51 -9.32 21.74
CA LYS A 106 8.07 -7.93 21.58
C LYS A 106 9.21 -6.94 21.84
N LYS A 107 10.07 -7.23 22.83
CA LYS A 107 11.22 -6.40 23.16
C LYS A 107 12.22 -6.35 22.02
N ASP A 108 12.50 -7.48 21.38
CA ASP A 108 13.45 -7.53 20.27
C ASP A 108 12.90 -6.81 19.04
N LEU A 109 11.63 -7.04 18.70
CA LEU A 109 10.95 -6.35 17.60
C LEU A 109 10.94 -4.83 17.79
N GLN A 110 10.78 -4.37 19.03
CA GLN A 110 10.76 -2.94 19.33
C GLN A 110 12.16 -2.33 19.34
N LYS A 111 13.16 -3.00 19.93
CA LYS A 111 14.43 -2.38 20.31
C LYS A 111 15.59 -2.74 19.41
N CYS A 112 15.65 -3.96 18.88
CA CYS A 112 16.85 -4.43 18.18
C CYS A 112 17.03 -3.71 16.83
N LYS A 113 18.27 -3.56 16.40
CA LYS A 113 18.60 -3.18 15.02
C LYS A 113 18.28 -4.34 14.09
N LEU A 114 17.56 -4.10 13.00
CA LEU A 114 17.25 -5.11 12.00
C LEU A 114 18.46 -5.35 11.09
N TYR A 115 18.73 -6.62 10.81
CA TYR A 115 19.72 -7.05 9.83
C TYR A 115 19.15 -8.20 9.02
N VAL A 116 18.98 -8.01 7.72
CA VAL A 116 18.54 -9.06 6.79
C VAL A 116 19.72 -9.56 5.97
N THR A 117 19.84 -10.87 5.83
CA THR A 117 20.85 -11.52 4.99
C THR A 117 20.17 -12.53 4.11
N PHE A 118 20.33 -12.41 2.80
CA PHE A 118 19.87 -13.41 1.85
C PHE A 118 20.85 -14.58 1.80
N ASP A 119 20.33 -15.81 1.80
CA ASP A 119 21.16 -17.01 1.75
C ASP A 119 22.01 -17.01 0.48
N ARG A 120 23.27 -17.45 0.61
CA ARG A 120 24.27 -17.50 -0.47
C ARG A 120 24.64 -16.16 -1.12
N GLU A 121 24.22 -15.03 -0.56
CA GLU A 121 24.62 -13.69 -1.01
C GLU A 121 25.65 -13.08 -0.06
N GLU A 122 26.82 -12.75 -0.60
CA GLU A 122 27.82 -11.98 0.13
C GLU A 122 27.39 -10.51 0.20
N GLY A 123 26.86 -10.11 1.35
CA GLY A 123 26.49 -8.73 1.62
C GLY A 123 26.56 -8.41 3.10
N LEU A 124 27.38 -7.43 3.47
CA LEU A 124 27.23 -6.77 4.76
C LEU A 124 25.95 -5.94 4.70
N ASP A 125 24.94 -6.27 5.50
CA ASP A 125 23.69 -5.51 5.51
C ASP A 125 23.94 -4.13 6.11
N TYR A 126 24.17 -3.20 5.20
CA TYR A 126 24.18 -1.79 5.48
C TYR A 126 22.75 -1.22 5.41
N GLY A 127 21.75 -1.93 4.89
CA GLY A 127 20.34 -1.50 4.83
C GLY A 127 19.69 -1.68 3.46
N GLY A 128 20.48 -2.04 2.43
CA GLY A 128 19.97 -2.43 1.11
C GLY A 128 19.18 -3.74 1.16
N PRO A 129 19.79 -4.86 1.64
CA PRO A 129 19.08 -6.13 1.82
C PRO A 129 17.79 -6.00 2.64
N SER A 130 17.82 -5.22 3.73
CA SER A 130 16.63 -4.96 4.55
C SER A 130 15.53 -4.22 3.77
N ARG A 131 15.85 -3.22 2.95
CA ARG A 131 14.87 -2.52 2.08
C ARG A 131 14.25 -3.45 1.05
N GLU A 132 15.09 -4.18 0.35
CA GLU A 132 14.66 -5.16 -0.66
C GLU A 132 13.77 -6.23 -0.02
N PHE A 133 14.13 -6.73 1.16
CA PHE A 133 13.32 -7.67 1.91
C PHE A 133 11.90 -7.15 2.18
N PHE A 134 11.73 -5.92 2.65
CA PHE A 134 10.39 -5.36 2.89
C PHE A 134 9.60 -5.15 1.60
N PHE A 135 10.28 -4.74 0.52
CA PHE A 135 9.67 -4.62 -0.80
C PHE A 135 9.16 -5.99 -1.32
N LEU A 136 9.99 -7.03 -1.27
CA LEU A 136 9.61 -8.37 -1.72
C LEU A 136 8.54 -8.97 -0.81
N LEU A 137 8.71 -8.83 0.50
CA LEU A 137 7.80 -9.40 1.48
C LEU A 137 6.42 -8.75 1.41
N SER A 138 6.32 -7.43 1.21
CA SER A 138 5.00 -6.78 1.07
C SER A 138 4.25 -7.31 -0.14
N ARG A 139 4.93 -7.48 -1.28
CA ARG A 139 4.30 -8.01 -2.50
C ARG A 139 3.83 -9.45 -2.33
N GLU A 140 4.58 -10.27 -1.61
CA GLU A 140 4.20 -11.66 -1.39
C GLU A 140 3.11 -11.78 -0.32
N LEU A 141 3.29 -11.14 0.83
CA LEU A 141 2.37 -11.24 1.98
C LEU A 141 0.98 -10.68 1.69
N PHE A 142 0.89 -9.57 0.95
CA PHE A 142 -0.38 -8.93 0.62
C PHE A 142 -0.95 -9.38 -0.72
N ASN A 143 -0.38 -10.44 -1.32
CA ASN A 143 -0.87 -11.02 -2.57
C ASN A 143 -2.24 -11.71 -2.34
N PRO A 144 -3.30 -11.33 -3.09
CA PRO A 144 -4.61 -11.95 -2.96
C PRO A 144 -4.65 -13.46 -3.19
N TYR A 145 -3.65 -14.01 -3.89
CA TYR A 145 -3.55 -15.45 -4.15
C TYR A 145 -3.51 -16.31 -2.88
N TYR A 146 -3.02 -15.76 -1.75
CA TYR A 146 -2.98 -16.46 -0.48
C TYR A 146 -4.31 -16.42 0.31
N GLY A 147 -5.32 -15.68 -0.18
CA GLY A 147 -6.66 -15.63 0.41
C GLY A 147 -6.77 -14.82 1.73
N LEU A 148 -5.66 -14.29 2.25
CA LEU A 148 -5.67 -13.42 3.44
C LEU A 148 -6.19 -12.01 3.12
N PHE A 149 -5.83 -11.53 1.93
CA PHE A 149 -6.17 -10.20 1.44
C PHE A 149 -6.84 -10.30 0.08
N GLU A 150 -7.52 -9.24 -0.34
CA GLU A 150 -8.16 -9.14 -1.65
C GLU A 150 -8.08 -7.69 -2.17
N TYR A 151 -8.27 -7.50 -3.47
CA TYR A 151 -8.43 -6.17 -4.02
C TYR A 151 -9.80 -5.61 -3.64
N SER A 152 -9.84 -4.32 -3.32
CA SER A 152 -11.05 -3.70 -2.78
C SER A 152 -12.13 -3.40 -3.81
N ALA A 153 -11.74 -3.24 -5.08
CA ALA A 153 -12.65 -3.02 -6.20
C ALA A 153 -11.96 -3.38 -7.52
N ASN A 154 -12.75 -3.59 -8.58
CA ASN A 154 -12.24 -3.75 -9.93
C ASN A 154 -11.43 -2.50 -10.33
N ASP A 155 -10.30 -2.71 -11.00
CA ASP A 155 -9.37 -1.65 -11.47
C ASP A 155 -8.75 -0.78 -10.36
N THR A 156 -8.93 -1.15 -9.09
CA THR A 156 -8.35 -0.46 -7.93
C THR A 156 -7.39 -1.39 -7.20
N TYR A 157 -6.08 -1.15 -7.35
CA TYR A 157 -5.01 -1.93 -6.73
C TYR A 157 -4.84 -1.68 -5.22
N THR A 158 -5.87 -1.19 -4.52
CA THR A 158 -5.85 -1.12 -3.06
C THR A 158 -6.27 -2.44 -2.46
N VAL A 159 -5.59 -2.84 -1.40
CA VAL A 159 -5.73 -4.12 -0.74
C VAL A 159 -6.56 -3.97 0.54
N GLN A 160 -7.44 -4.93 0.80
CA GLN A 160 -8.19 -5.07 2.04
C GLN A 160 -8.11 -6.49 2.59
N VAL A 161 -8.49 -6.67 3.86
CA VAL A 161 -8.61 -8.02 4.45
C VAL A 161 -9.75 -8.75 3.75
N SER A 162 -9.50 -9.97 3.30
CA SER A 162 -10.55 -10.77 2.69
C SER A 162 -11.46 -11.35 3.77
N PRO A 163 -12.80 -11.24 3.66
CA PRO A 163 -13.72 -11.98 4.53
C PRO A 163 -13.52 -13.50 4.44
N MET A 164 -13.04 -13.99 3.30
CA MET A 164 -12.77 -15.42 3.06
C MET A 164 -11.50 -15.91 3.74
N SER A 165 -10.68 -15.01 4.28
CA SER A 165 -9.48 -15.37 5.04
C SER A 165 -9.77 -16.24 6.27
N ALA A 166 -11.02 -16.26 6.76
CA ALA A 166 -11.46 -17.18 7.82
C ALA A 166 -11.25 -18.67 7.46
N PHE A 167 -11.16 -18.99 6.16
CA PHE A 167 -10.91 -20.34 5.66
C PHE A 167 -9.42 -20.66 5.47
N VAL A 168 -8.54 -19.68 5.67
CA VAL A 168 -7.10 -19.90 5.61
C VAL A 168 -6.65 -20.49 6.94
N ASP A 169 -5.91 -21.61 6.86
CA ASP A 169 -5.31 -22.23 8.04
C ASP A 169 -4.42 -21.23 8.79
N ASN A 170 -4.60 -21.17 10.10
CA ASN A 170 -3.82 -20.31 10.99
C ASN A 170 -3.90 -18.80 10.63
N HIS A 171 -5.01 -18.36 10.02
CA HIS A 171 -5.17 -16.97 9.57
C HIS A 171 -4.92 -15.93 10.66
N HIS A 172 -5.29 -16.17 11.92
CA HIS A 172 -5.01 -15.25 13.02
C HIS A 172 -3.50 -14.97 13.21
N GLU A 173 -2.64 -16.00 13.13
CA GLU A 173 -1.20 -15.80 13.23
C GLU A 173 -0.62 -15.14 11.97
N TRP A 174 -1.19 -15.41 10.79
CA TRP A 174 -0.84 -14.69 9.57
C TRP A 174 -1.16 -13.20 9.65
N PHE A 175 -2.35 -12.83 10.14
CA PHE A 175 -2.69 -11.43 10.36
C PHE A 175 -1.82 -10.79 11.44
N ARG A 176 -1.54 -11.50 12.54
CA ARG A 176 -0.59 -11.04 13.55
C ARG A 176 0.81 -10.83 12.97
N PHE A 177 1.28 -11.71 12.10
CA PHE A 177 2.52 -11.56 11.35
C PHE A 177 2.48 -10.31 10.46
N SER A 178 1.43 -10.10 9.67
CA SER A 178 1.24 -8.88 8.86
C SER A 178 1.30 -7.61 9.71
N GLY A 179 0.66 -7.62 10.87
CA GLY A 179 0.75 -6.54 11.84
C GLY A 179 2.18 -6.26 12.29
N ARG A 180 2.93 -7.31 12.65
CA ARG A 180 4.35 -7.16 13.04
C ARG A 180 5.21 -6.62 11.90
N VAL A 181 4.99 -7.07 10.66
CA VAL A 181 5.70 -6.58 9.47
C VAL A 181 5.44 -5.09 9.26
N LEU A 182 4.18 -4.66 9.30
CA LEU A 182 3.79 -3.23 9.22
C LEU A 182 4.47 -2.40 10.33
N GLY A 183 4.50 -2.93 11.54
CA GLY A 183 5.14 -2.25 12.68
C GLY A 183 6.66 -2.16 12.54
N LEU A 184 7.33 -3.21 12.05
CA LEU A 184 8.77 -3.21 11.82
C LEU A 184 9.15 -2.25 10.69
N ALA A 185 8.38 -2.23 9.60
CA ALA A 185 8.55 -1.27 8.52
C ALA A 185 8.50 0.18 9.05
N LEU A 186 7.52 0.48 9.91
CA LEU A 186 7.37 1.77 10.57
C LEU A 186 8.55 2.10 11.51
N VAL A 187 9.00 1.17 12.35
CA VAL A 187 10.12 1.40 13.28
C VAL A 187 11.43 1.67 12.54
N HIS A 188 11.70 0.91 11.49
CA HIS A 188 12.96 0.95 10.75
C HIS A 188 12.93 1.91 9.54
N GLN A 189 11.80 2.55 9.28
CA GLN A 189 11.60 3.52 8.19
C GLN A 189 11.80 2.89 6.81
N TYR A 190 11.29 1.67 6.65
CA TYR A 190 11.21 0.99 5.36
C TYR A 190 9.80 1.14 4.78
N LEU A 191 9.74 1.44 3.50
CA LEU A 191 8.48 1.57 2.77
C LEU A 191 8.03 0.21 2.27
N LEU A 192 6.72 -0.02 2.29
CA LEU A 192 6.09 -1.21 1.74
C LEU A 192 5.51 -0.91 0.36
N ASP A 193 5.65 -1.86 -0.56
CA ASP A 193 4.99 -1.83 -1.87
C ASP A 193 3.60 -2.47 -1.75
N ALA A 194 2.75 -1.85 -0.93
CA ALA A 194 1.36 -2.25 -0.73
C ALA A 194 0.52 -1.03 -0.33
N PHE A 195 -0.58 -0.80 -1.04
CA PHE A 195 -1.52 0.29 -0.77
C PHE A 195 -2.80 -0.30 -0.20
N PHE A 196 -3.16 0.09 1.03
CA PHE A 196 -4.37 -0.42 1.67
C PHE A 196 -5.53 0.56 1.55
N THR A 197 -6.75 0.06 1.78
CA THR A 197 -7.92 0.91 1.85
C THR A 197 -7.87 1.83 3.08
N ARG A 198 -8.55 2.98 3.03
CA ARG A 198 -8.60 3.92 4.16
C ARG A 198 -9.13 3.28 5.47
N PRO A 199 -10.18 2.42 5.45
CA PRO A 199 -10.61 1.66 6.62
C PRO A 199 -9.51 0.82 7.25
N PHE A 200 -8.59 0.25 6.45
CA PHE A 200 -7.49 -0.54 6.97
C PHE A 200 -6.56 0.29 7.87
N TYR A 201 -6.16 1.49 7.41
CA TYR A 201 -5.34 2.40 8.22
C TYR A 201 -6.12 2.95 9.43
N LYS A 202 -7.42 3.20 9.29
CA LYS A 202 -8.27 3.57 10.42
C LYS A 202 -8.32 2.47 11.48
N ALA A 203 -8.40 1.21 11.07
CA ALA A 203 -8.38 0.07 11.98
C ALA A 203 -7.06 -0.02 12.77
N LEU A 204 -5.90 0.16 12.10
CA LEU A 204 -4.58 0.26 12.75
C LEU A 204 -4.50 1.36 13.80
N LEU A 205 -5.22 2.47 13.59
CA LEU A 205 -5.26 3.61 14.50
C LEU A 205 -6.42 3.54 15.51
N ARG A 206 -7.27 2.50 15.44
CA ARG A 206 -8.53 2.38 16.19
C ARG A 206 -9.44 3.60 16.03
N LEU A 207 -9.46 4.17 14.82
CA LEU A 207 -10.33 5.28 14.45
C LEU A 207 -11.68 4.77 13.92
N PRO A 208 -12.79 5.49 14.18
CA PRO A 208 -14.08 5.13 13.65
C PRO A 208 -14.13 5.30 12.12
N VAL A 209 -14.79 4.34 11.48
CA VAL A 209 -15.18 4.44 10.07
C VAL A 209 -16.37 5.38 9.89
N ASN A 210 -16.51 5.95 8.71
CA ASN A 210 -17.59 6.87 8.36
C ASN A 210 -18.04 6.69 6.91
N LEU A 211 -19.15 7.33 6.55
CA LEU A 211 -19.77 7.19 5.23
C LEU A 211 -18.79 7.43 4.07
N SER A 212 -17.92 8.45 4.18
CA SER A 212 -16.94 8.77 3.11
C SER A 212 -15.90 7.67 2.87
N ASP A 213 -15.75 6.71 3.79
CA ASP A 213 -14.84 5.58 3.58
C ASP A 213 -15.43 4.52 2.63
N LEU A 214 -16.75 4.56 2.38
CA LEU A 214 -17.41 3.66 1.43
C LEU A 214 -17.29 4.11 -0.02
N GLU A 215 -17.08 5.40 -0.27
CA GLU A 215 -17.10 5.97 -1.63
C GLU A 215 -16.16 5.23 -2.60
N SER A 216 -14.95 4.87 -2.13
CA SER A 216 -13.96 4.17 -2.94
C SER A 216 -14.12 2.64 -2.96
N LEU A 217 -14.99 2.08 -2.11
CA LEU A 217 -15.19 0.63 -1.96
C LEU A 217 -16.48 0.17 -2.63
N ASP A 218 -17.53 0.99 -2.52
CA ASP A 218 -18.86 0.72 -2.99
C ASP A 218 -19.60 2.05 -3.23
N ALA A 219 -19.37 2.62 -4.41
CA ALA A 219 -19.88 3.94 -4.78
C ALA A 219 -21.42 3.97 -4.83
N GLU A 220 -22.05 2.87 -5.26
CA GLU A 220 -23.50 2.76 -5.34
C GLU A 220 -24.12 2.73 -3.94
N PHE A 221 -23.63 1.86 -3.06
CA PHE A 221 -24.10 1.79 -1.67
C PHE A 221 -23.83 3.10 -0.92
N HIS A 222 -22.67 3.71 -1.15
CA HIS A 222 -22.35 5.05 -0.64
C HIS A 222 -23.41 6.08 -1.07
N GLN A 223 -23.79 6.10 -2.35
CA GLN A 223 -24.78 7.03 -2.87
C GLN A 223 -26.17 6.83 -2.26
N SER A 224 -26.59 5.57 -2.06
CA SER A 224 -27.86 5.26 -1.38
C SER A 224 -27.88 5.76 0.06
N LEU A 225 -26.81 5.52 0.82
CA LEU A 225 -26.69 5.98 2.20
C LEU A 225 -26.56 7.51 2.30
N LEU A 226 -25.89 8.14 1.33
CA LEU A 226 -25.80 9.59 1.23
C LEU A 226 -27.18 10.21 0.96
N TRP A 227 -27.97 9.60 0.09
CA TRP A 227 -29.33 10.04 -0.16
C TRP A 227 -30.19 9.97 1.11
N ILE A 228 -30.16 8.87 1.87
CA ILE A 228 -30.87 8.73 3.16
C ILE A 228 -30.43 9.81 4.15
N LYS A 229 -29.13 10.14 4.15
CA LYS A 229 -28.56 11.15 5.03
C LYS A 229 -29.08 12.56 4.70
N GLU A 230 -29.20 12.89 3.42
CA GLU A 230 -29.47 14.25 2.93
C GLU A 230 -30.95 14.56 2.69
N ASN A 231 -31.80 13.54 2.52
CA ASN A 231 -33.22 13.69 2.23
C ASN A 231 -34.10 13.34 3.44
N ASP A 232 -35.33 13.89 3.47
CA ASP A 232 -36.35 13.52 4.46
C ASP A 232 -37.00 12.20 4.05
N ILE A 233 -36.86 11.17 4.89
CA ILE A 233 -37.38 9.82 4.63
C ILE A 233 -38.81 9.62 5.15
N SER A 234 -39.44 10.63 5.75
CA SER A 234 -40.78 10.52 6.37
C SER A 234 -41.89 10.27 5.33
N ALA A 235 -41.71 10.75 4.11
CA ALA A 235 -42.68 10.63 3.03
C ALA A 235 -42.45 9.40 2.14
N GLU A 236 -41.34 8.69 2.31
CA GLU A 236 -40.98 7.53 1.49
C GLU A 236 -41.12 6.23 2.26
N VAL A 237 -41.73 5.22 1.64
CA VAL A 237 -41.86 3.88 2.20
C VAL A 237 -40.61 3.09 1.83
N LEU A 238 -39.55 3.25 2.63
CA LEU A 238 -38.28 2.54 2.45
C LEU A 238 -38.25 1.19 3.19
N ASP A 239 -39.19 0.95 4.11
CA ASP A 239 -39.29 -0.25 4.97
C ASP A 239 -37.97 -0.66 5.64
N LEU A 240 -37.12 0.32 5.95
CA LEU A 240 -35.84 0.10 6.60
C LEU A 240 -36.04 -0.17 8.09
N THR A 241 -35.35 -1.19 8.60
CA THR A 241 -35.22 -1.48 10.03
C THR A 241 -33.75 -1.50 10.42
N PHE A 242 -33.44 -1.68 11.71
CA PHE A 242 -32.06 -1.87 12.16
C PHE A 242 -31.58 -3.31 11.96
N ALA A 243 -31.88 -3.88 10.79
CA ALA A 243 -31.44 -5.18 10.34
C ALA A 243 -30.93 -5.10 8.89
N VAL A 244 -30.03 -6.01 8.53
CA VAL A 244 -29.43 -6.11 7.21
C VAL A 244 -29.45 -7.56 6.76
N THR A 245 -29.61 -7.76 5.47
CA THR A 245 -29.60 -9.08 4.86
C THR A 245 -28.22 -9.35 4.26
N GLU A 246 -27.63 -10.49 4.58
CA GLU A 246 -26.37 -10.95 4.00
C GLU A 246 -26.54 -12.34 3.41
N GLU A 247 -25.89 -12.58 2.28
CA GLU A 247 -25.74 -13.93 1.74
C GLU A 247 -24.46 -14.55 2.29
N VAL A 248 -24.60 -15.68 2.99
CA VAL A 248 -23.51 -16.43 3.58
C VAL A 248 -23.65 -17.88 3.13
N PHE A 249 -22.73 -18.34 2.28
CA PHE A 249 -22.76 -19.67 1.64
C PHE A 249 -24.06 -19.98 0.88
N GLY A 250 -24.59 -19.02 0.11
CA GLY A 250 -25.85 -19.19 -0.61
C GLY A 250 -27.09 -19.13 0.27
N GLN A 251 -26.94 -18.90 1.59
CA GLN A 251 -28.06 -18.69 2.50
C GLN A 251 -28.23 -17.21 2.81
N VAL A 252 -29.45 -16.73 2.62
CA VAL A 252 -29.83 -15.36 2.96
C VAL A 252 -30.13 -15.30 4.46
N VAL A 253 -29.26 -14.63 5.21
CA VAL A 253 -29.34 -14.47 6.66
C VAL A 253 -29.61 -13.01 7.01
N GLU A 254 -30.56 -12.78 7.91
CA GLU A 254 -30.84 -11.45 8.44
C GLU A 254 -30.07 -11.21 9.75
N ARG A 255 -29.27 -10.15 9.80
CA ARG A 255 -28.52 -9.74 11.00
C ARG A 255 -29.03 -8.43 11.57
N GLU A 256 -29.17 -8.40 12.89
CA GLU A 256 -29.49 -7.17 13.61
C GLU A 256 -28.26 -6.27 13.78
N LEU A 257 -28.42 -4.99 13.48
CA LEU A 257 -27.40 -3.95 13.69
C LEU A 257 -27.32 -3.47 15.16
N LYS A 258 -28.37 -3.76 15.93
CA LYS A 258 -28.47 -3.54 17.38
C LYS A 258 -29.49 -4.51 17.98
N PRO A 259 -29.41 -4.82 19.28
CA PRO A 259 -30.36 -5.73 19.93
C PRO A 259 -31.82 -5.32 19.69
N GLY A 260 -32.64 -6.23 19.15
CA GLY A 260 -34.04 -5.99 18.82
C GLY A 260 -34.26 -5.10 17.57
N GLY A 261 -33.21 -4.89 16.78
CA GLY A 261 -33.18 -3.95 15.67
C GLY A 261 -34.18 -4.26 14.54
N ARG A 262 -34.57 -5.53 14.35
CA ARG A 262 -35.59 -5.93 13.37
C ARG A 262 -36.94 -5.24 13.59
N ASN A 263 -37.27 -4.93 14.85
CA ASN A 263 -38.54 -4.31 15.21
C ASN A 263 -38.46 -2.77 15.31
N VAL A 264 -37.31 -2.18 14.97
CA VAL A 264 -37.09 -0.73 15.04
C VAL A 264 -37.04 -0.19 13.62
N THR A 265 -38.13 0.45 13.20
CA THR A 265 -38.20 1.16 11.91
C THR A 265 -37.28 2.38 11.90
N VAL A 266 -36.60 2.59 10.77
CA VAL A 266 -35.77 3.77 10.56
C VAL A 266 -36.65 4.97 10.25
N CYS A 267 -36.41 6.08 10.93
CA CYS A 267 -37.11 7.35 10.77
C CYS A 267 -36.13 8.52 10.92
N GLU A 268 -36.56 9.75 10.64
CA GLU A 268 -35.71 10.94 10.75
C GLU A 268 -35.01 11.08 12.11
N GLY A 269 -35.70 10.73 13.20
CA GLY A 269 -35.13 10.81 14.55
C GLY A 269 -34.01 9.80 14.84
N ASN A 270 -33.93 8.71 14.08
CA ASN A 270 -32.94 7.64 14.31
C ASN A 270 -32.06 7.31 13.11
N LYS A 271 -32.26 7.95 11.93
CA LYS A 271 -31.52 7.64 10.69
C LYS A 271 -30.01 7.79 10.84
N LYS A 272 -29.53 8.71 11.68
CA LYS A 272 -28.10 8.86 11.97
C LYS A 272 -27.51 7.61 12.64
N ASP A 273 -28.19 7.04 13.64
CA ASP A 273 -27.77 5.80 14.32
C ASP A 273 -27.82 4.61 13.36
N TYR A 274 -28.82 4.57 12.48
CA TYR A 274 -28.90 3.57 11.40
C TYR A 274 -27.69 3.66 10.47
N LEU A 275 -27.40 4.85 9.91
CA LEU A 275 -26.28 5.07 9.01
C LEU A 275 -24.94 4.70 9.64
N GLU A 276 -24.68 5.10 10.89
CA GLU A 276 -23.44 4.76 11.60
C GLU A 276 -23.26 3.23 11.73
N ARG A 277 -24.34 2.49 12.00
CA ARG A 277 -24.29 1.03 12.16
C ARG A 277 -24.17 0.31 10.82
N VAL A 278 -24.89 0.75 9.79
CA VAL A 278 -24.83 0.15 8.46
C VAL A 278 -23.44 0.32 7.86
N VAL A 279 -22.85 1.51 7.98
CA VAL A 279 -21.47 1.77 7.53
C VAL A 279 -20.49 0.87 8.26
N ARG A 280 -20.59 0.79 9.60
CA ARG A 280 -19.75 -0.09 10.39
C ARG A 280 -19.88 -1.55 9.96
N TRP A 281 -21.11 -2.06 9.87
CA TRP A 281 -21.37 -3.42 9.43
C TRP A 281 -20.77 -3.68 8.04
N ARG A 282 -20.97 -2.78 7.08
CA ARG A 282 -20.48 -2.97 5.70
C ARG A 282 -18.97 -3.13 5.65
N LEU A 283 -18.24 -2.36 6.46
CA LEU A 283 -16.77 -2.32 6.46
C LEU A 283 -16.12 -3.39 7.36
N GLU A 284 -16.81 -3.82 8.42
CA GLU A 284 -16.23 -4.72 9.45
C GLU A 284 -16.76 -6.16 9.37
N ARG A 285 -17.83 -6.42 8.59
CA ARG A 285 -18.42 -7.75 8.45
C ARG A 285 -17.40 -8.76 7.91
N GLY A 286 -17.33 -9.92 8.57
CA GLY A 286 -16.47 -11.03 8.15
C GLY A 286 -14.96 -10.82 8.35
N VAL A 287 -14.52 -9.65 8.83
CA VAL A 287 -13.09 -9.32 8.95
C VAL A 287 -12.65 -8.86 10.35
N SER A 288 -13.58 -8.76 11.30
CA SER A 288 -13.32 -8.17 12.62
C SER A 288 -12.20 -8.89 13.40
N GLU A 289 -12.22 -10.23 13.46
CA GLU A 289 -11.23 -11.01 14.22
C GLU A 289 -9.84 -10.99 13.56
N GLN A 290 -9.83 -10.93 12.23
CA GLN A 290 -8.63 -10.80 11.41
C GLN A 290 -7.98 -9.44 11.63
N ILE A 291 -8.77 -8.37 11.59
CA ILE A 291 -8.34 -7.01 11.89
C ILE A 291 -7.80 -6.92 13.32
N ASP A 292 -8.47 -7.53 14.30
CA ASP A 292 -7.98 -7.52 15.68
C ASP A 292 -6.64 -8.26 15.83
N SER A 293 -6.45 -9.36 15.11
CA SER A 293 -5.18 -10.09 15.08
C SER A 293 -4.07 -9.26 14.43
N LEU A 294 -4.39 -8.55 13.34
CA LEU A 294 -3.48 -7.63 12.65
C LEU A 294 -3.07 -6.45 13.54
N VAL A 295 -4.04 -5.76 14.14
CA VAL A 295 -3.79 -4.63 15.04
C VAL A 295 -2.98 -5.08 16.26
N ARG A 296 -3.27 -6.27 16.80
CA ARG A 296 -2.48 -6.85 17.88
C ARG A 296 -1.02 -7.01 17.48
N GLY A 297 -0.74 -7.61 16.32
CA GLY A 297 0.62 -7.75 15.80
C GLY A 297 1.34 -6.40 15.62
N PHE A 298 0.62 -5.41 15.07
CA PHE A 298 1.15 -4.06 14.90
C PHE A 298 1.53 -3.40 16.23
N TYR A 299 0.66 -3.51 17.24
CA TYR A 299 0.90 -2.95 18.58
C TYR A 299 1.91 -3.72 19.43
N GLU A 300 2.26 -4.94 19.04
CA GLU A 300 3.42 -5.62 19.63
C GLU A 300 4.74 -4.94 19.27
N VAL A 301 4.79 -4.29 18.10
CA VAL A 301 6.00 -3.63 17.57
C VAL A 301 6.00 -2.13 17.79
N VAL A 302 4.85 -1.45 17.76
CA VAL A 302 4.75 0.00 17.92
C VAL A 302 3.75 0.37 19.00
N ASP A 303 4.14 1.26 19.92
CA ASP A 303 3.23 1.76 20.98
C ASP A 303 2.08 2.55 20.33
N PRO A 304 0.80 2.19 20.57
CA PRO A 304 -0.37 2.87 20.01
C PRO A 304 -0.35 4.38 20.26
N ARG A 305 0.17 4.82 21.42
CA ARG A 305 0.23 6.23 21.81
C ARG A 305 1.21 7.04 20.97
N LEU A 306 2.18 6.38 20.34
CA LEU A 306 3.12 7.03 19.44
C LEU A 306 2.52 7.19 18.06
N VAL A 307 1.86 6.16 17.54
CA VAL A 307 1.31 6.17 16.17
C VAL A 307 0.01 6.97 16.06
N SER A 308 -0.73 7.14 17.16
CA SER A 308 -1.99 7.91 17.20
C SER A 308 -1.86 9.41 16.92
N VAL A 309 -0.65 9.90 16.62
CA VAL A 309 -0.43 11.29 16.16
C VAL A 309 -0.83 11.49 14.70
N PHE A 310 -0.92 10.40 13.93
CA PHE A 310 -1.28 10.40 12.53
C PHE A 310 -2.77 10.15 12.33
N ASP A 311 -3.36 10.77 11.31
CA ASP A 311 -4.60 10.29 10.72
C ASP A 311 -4.35 9.12 9.74
N ALA A 312 -5.42 8.55 9.18
CA ALA A 312 -5.33 7.40 8.27
C ALA A 312 -4.52 7.69 6.99
N ARG A 313 -4.63 8.90 6.42
CA ARG A 313 -3.89 9.30 5.22
C ARG A 313 -2.43 9.57 5.54
N GLU A 314 -2.18 10.20 6.68
CA GLU A 314 -0.84 10.43 7.19
C GLU A 314 -0.13 9.08 7.44
N LEU A 315 -0.79 8.09 8.06
CA LEU A 315 -0.21 6.76 8.28
C LEU A 315 0.09 6.01 6.98
N GLU A 316 -0.82 6.09 5.98
CA GLU A 316 -0.58 5.56 4.64
C GLU A 316 0.74 6.09 4.05
N LEU A 317 0.93 7.42 4.10
CA LEU A 317 2.14 8.06 3.59
C LEU A 317 3.40 7.62 4.33
N VAL A 318 3.32 7.33 5.63
CA VAL A 318 4.47 6.84 6.39
C VAL A 318 4.82 5.38 6.04
N ILE A 319 3.82 4.55 5.74
CA ILE A 319 4.01 3.11 5.46
C ILE A 319 4.36 2.86 3.98
N ALA A 320 3.61 3.45 3.06
CA ALA A 320 3.69 3.15 1.63
C ALA A 320 4.45 4.23 0.83
N GLY A 321 4.64 5.42 1.39
CA GLY A 321 5.23 6.55 0.68
C GLY A 321 4.32 7.08 -0.44
N THR A 322 4.93 7.66 -1.48
CA THR A 322 4.22 8.15 -2.66
C THR A 322 4.63 7.39 -3.92
N ALA A 323 3.67 7.08 -4.78
CA ALA A 323 3.87 6.35 -6.04
C ALA A 323 4.04 7.27 -7.27
N GLU A 324 3.84 8.58 -7.13
CA GLU A 324 3.98 9.54 -8.22
C GLU A 324 5.35 10.23 -8.13
N ILE A 325 6.11 10.18 -9.23
CA ILE A 325 7.46 10.73 -9.29
C ILE A 325 7.42 12.18 -9.76
N ASP A 326 7.77 13.11 -8.87
CA ASP A 326 8.09 14.49 -9.24
C ASP A 326 9.53 14.55 -9.80
N LEU A 327 9.64 14.65 -11.13
CA LEU A 327 10.93 14.69 -11.83
C LEU A 327 11.78 15.91 -11.45
N ALA A 328 11.14 17.05 -11.19
CA ALA A 328 11.86 18.26 -10.81
C ALA A 328 12.47 18.10 -9.43
N ASP A 329 11.73 17.50 -8.50
CA ASP A 329 12.24 17.16 -7.16
C ASP A 329 13.36 16.12 -7.23
N TRP A 330 13.21 15.07 -8.05
CA TRP A 330 14.25 14.04 -8.23
C TRP A 330 15.55 14.65 -8.73
N ARG A 331 15.50 15.41 -9.82
CA ARG A 331 16.69 16.05 -10.40
C ARG A 331 17.34 17.03 -9.44
N LYS A 332 16.54 17.87 -8.78
CA LYS A 332 17.03 18.86 -7.79
C LYS A 332 17.77 18.20 -6.62
N ASN A 333 17.36 17.01 -6.22
CA ASN A 333 17.95 16.28 -5.09
C ASN A 333 18.93 15.18 -5.51
N THR A 334 19.41 15.19 -6.76
CA THR A 334 20.41 14.25 -7.26
C THR A 334 21.83 14.80 -7.05
N GLU A 335 22.71 13.98 -6.47
CA GLU A 335 24.15 14.23 -6.41
C GLU A 335 24.85 13.63 -7.62
N TYR A 336 25.87 14.32 -8.13
CA TYR A 336 26.71 13.82 -9.23
C TYR A 336 28.16 13.65 -8.77
N ARG A 337 28.84 12.61 -9.26
CA ARG A 337 30.22 12.27 -8.87
C ARG A 337 31.09 11.94 -10.07
N SER A 338 32.40 11.94 -9.83
CA SER A 338 33.42 11.48 -10.78
C SER A 338 33.40 12.23 -12.13
N GLY A 339 33.13 13.53 -12.07
CA GLY A 339 33.12 14.44 -13.22
C GLY A 339 31.75 14.65 -13.87
N TYR A 340 30.71 13.95 -13.43
CA TYR A 340 29.34 14.34 -13.77
C TYR A 340 28.88 15.54 -12.95
N HIS A 341 28.02 16.34 -13.57
CA HIS A 341 27.30 17.48 -12.99
C HIS A 341 26.02 17.70 -13.82
N ASP A 342 25.09 18.52 -13.33
CA ASP A 342 23.75 18.65 -13.94
C ASP A 342 23.78 19.08 -15.42
N ASN A 343 24.73 19.95 -15.78
CA ASN A 343 24.94 20.41 -17.17
C ASN A 343 25.79 19.47 -18.05
N HIS A 344 26.24 18.33 -17.54
CA HIS A 344 27.04 17.39 -18.33
C HIS A 344 26.17 16.73 -19.42
N PRO A 345 26.62 16.57 -20.67
CA PRO A 345 25.79 16.05 -21.77
C PRO A 345 25.08 14.73 -21.44
N VAL A 346 25.84 13.76 -20.89
CA VAL A 346 25.28 12.47 -20.45
C VAL A 346 24.20 12.61 -19.37
N MET A 347 24.29 13.60 -18.48
CA MET A 347 23.25 13.83 -17.46
C MET A 347 22.01 14.49 -18.06
N GLN A 348 22.17 15.39 -19.03
CA GLN A 348 21.04 15.92 -19.78
C GLN A 348 20.31 14.79 -20.53
N TRP A 349 21.06 13.90 -21.18
CA TRP A 349 20.48 12.72 -21.84
C TRP A 349 19.80 11.77 -20.86
N PHE A 350 20.39 11.56 -19.68
CA PHE A 350 19.76 10.78 -18.62
C PHE A 350 18.39 11.36 -18.25
N TRP A 351 18.31 12.65 -17.91
CA TRP A 351 17.03 13.26 -17.54
C TRP A 351 16.03 13.31 -18.69
N SER A 352 16.46 13.55 -19.93
CA SER A 352 15.60 13.42 -21.10
C SER A 352 15.08 11.99 -21.30
N ALA A 353 15.87 10.97 -20.97
CA ALA A 353 15.39 9.58 -20.96
C ALA A 353 14.35 9.34 -19.87
N ILE A 354 14.56 9.86 -18.65
CA ILE A 354 13.60 9.74 -17.53
C ILE A 354 12.29 10.46 -17.84
N GLU A 355 12.35 11.62 -18.49
CA GLU A 355 11.16 12.35 -18.96
C GLU A 355 10.34 11.51 -19.95
N ARG A 356 11.01 10.75 -20.83
CA ARG A 356 10.38 9.84 -21.79
C ARG A 356 9.81 8.57 -21.16
N PHE A 357 10.35 8.12 -20.03
CA PHE A 357 9.86 6.94 -19.32
C PHE A 357 8.44 7.15 -18.81
N SER A 358 7.64 6.08 -18.80
CA SER A 358 6.37 6.05 -18.07
C SER A 358 6.61 6.14 -16.56
N ASN A 359 5.59 6.49 -15.77
CA ASN A 359 5.74 6.50 -14.30
C ASN A 359 6.18 5.13 -13.76
N GLU A 360 5.68 4.04 -14.35
CA GLU A 360 6.09 2.67 -13.99
C GLU A 360 7.58 2.43 -14.24
N GLN A 361 8.10 2.80 -15.42
CA GLN A 361 9.53 2.67 -15.75
C GLN A 361 10.39 3.53 -14.80
N ARG A 362 9.92 4.72 -14.44
CA ARG A 362 10.60 5.58 -13.46
C ARG A 362 10.65 4.93 -12.06
N LEU A 363 9.55 4.34 -11.61
CA LEU A 363 9.48 3.62 -10.33
C LEU A 363 10.40 2.39 -10.32
N ARG A 364 10.47 1.64 -11.43
CA ARG A 364 11.41 0.51 -11.56
C ARG A 364 12.87 0.97 -11.54
N LEU A 365 13.20 2.10 -12.18
CA LEU A 365 14.54 2.68 -12.07
C LEU A 365 14.86 3.09 -10.63
N LEU A 366 13.90 3.70 -9.94
CA LEU A 366 14.06 4.04 -8.53
C LEU A 366 14.33 2.79 -7.69
N GLN A 367 13.58 1.72 -7.93
CA GLN A 367 13.75 0.43 -7.28
C GLN A 367 15.13 -0.17 -7.57
N PHE A 368 15.57 -0.19 -8.82
CA PHE A 368 16.90 -0.65 -9.21
C PHE A 368 17.99 0.06 -8.41
N VAL A 369 17.89 1.39 -8.24
CA VAL A 369 18.94 2.20 -7.60
C VAL A 369 18.84 2.23 -6.08
N THR A 370 17.65 2.07 -5.50
CA THR A 370 17.41 2.30 -4.06
C THR A 370 16.90 1.07 -3.30
N GLY A 371 16.49 0.02 -4.01
CA GLY A 371 15.87 -1.18 -3.44
C GLY A 371 14.37 -1.04 -3.15
N THR A 372 13.73 0.08 -3.48
CA THR A 372 12.29 0.31 -3.29
C THR A 372 11.72 1.17 -4.41
N SER A 373 10.49 0.88 -4.83
CA SER A 373 9.72 1.69 -5.79
C SER A 373 9.06 2.91 -5.12
N SER A 374 9.04 2.99 -3.79
CA SER A 374 8.33 4.04 -3.06
C SER A 374 9.23 5.23 -2.71
N ILE A 375 8.68 6.44 -2.81
CA ILE A 375 9.38 7.68 -2.41
C ILE A 375 8.87 8.11 -1.03
N PRO A 376 9.75 8.53 -0.10
CA PRO A 376 9.31 9.18 1.13
C PRO A 376 8.40 10.37 0.84
N TYR A 377 7.38 10.59 1.65
CA TYR A 377 6.45 11.71 1.43
C TYR A 377 7.16 13.07 1.34
N GLU A 378 8.23 13.27 2.11
CA GLU A 378 9.00 14.52 2.06
C GLU A 378 9.75 14.75 0.73
N GLY A 379 9.75 13.76 -0.17
CA GLY A 379 10.35 13.80 -1.50
C GLY A 379 11.76 13.19 -1.54
N PHE A 380 12.44 13.39 -2.66
CA PHE A 380 13.77 12.83 -2.93
C PHE A 380 14.86 13.35 -1.98
N ALA A 381 14.63 14.51 -1.36
CA ALA A 381 15.52 15.06 -0.33
C ALA A 381 15.59 14.18 0.93
N ALA A 382 14.55 13.40 1.22
CA ALA A 382 14.44 12.57 2.41
C ALA A 382 14.76 11.09 2.15
N LEU A 383 15.28 10.76 0.96
CA LEU A 383 15.80 9.42 0.70
C LEU A 383 16.79 8.99 1.77
N ARG A 384 16.71 7.71 2.14
CA ARG A 384 17.57 7.11 3.16
C ARG A 384 18.47 6.06 2.55
N GLY A 385 19.71 6.10 2.99
CA GLY A 385 20.73 5.11 2.71
C GLY A 385 20.86 4.15 3.88
N SER A 386 22.00 3.48 3.92
CA SER A 386 22.36 2.54 4.97
C SER A 386 22.57 3.15 6.36
N THR A 387 23.10 4.36 6.36
CA THR A 387 23.59 5.07 7.56
C THR A 387 22.74 6.29 7.89
N GLY A 388 21.50 6.34 7.39
CA GLY A 388 20.57 7.45 7.58
C GLY A 388 20.31 8.21 6.27
N PRO A 389 20.03 9.53 6.33
CA PRO A 389 19.71 10.33 5.13
C PRO A 389 20.78 10.23 4.04
N ARG A 390 20.36 9.90 2.81
CA ARG A 390 21.24 9.74 1.64
C ARG A 390 20.49 10.06 0.35
N LYS A 391 20.95 11.09 -0.34
CA LYS A 391 20.43 11.49 -1.65
C LYS A 391 20.67 10.44 -2.73
N PHE A 392 19.85 10.50 -3.76
CA PHE A 392 20.11 9.80 -5.02
C PHE A 392 21.43 10.30 -5.63
N CYS A 393 22.27 9.40 -6.13
CA CYS A 393 23.60 9.73 -6.62
C CYS A 393 23.85 9.08 -7.98
N ILE A 394 24.37 9.84 -8.95
CA ILE A 394 24.87 9.32 -10.22
C ILE A 394 26.38 9.49 -10.28
N GLU A 395 27.10 8.38 -10.42
CA GLU A 395 28.56 8.37 -10.50
C GLU A 395 29.02 7.90 -11.88
N LYS A 396 29.91 8.67 -12.50
CA LYS A 396 30.55 8.26 -13.75
C LYS A 396 31.43 7.03 -13.51
N TRP A 397 31.09 5.91 -14.10
CA TRP A 397 31.81 4.65 -13.91
C TRP A 397 31.71 3.72 -15.13
N GLY A 398 32.74 2.92 -15.37
CA GLY A 398 32.73 1.89 -16.40
C GLY A 398 33.08 2.38 -17.82
N LYS A 399 32.87 1.50 -18.80
CA LYS A 399 33.15 1.75 -20.23
C LYS A 399 31.84 1.99 -20.99
N PRO A 400 31.85 2.68 -22.14
CA PRO A 400 30.64 2.96 -22.93
C PRO A 400 29.78 1.74 -23.31
N ASN A 401 30.33 0.53 -23.31
CA ASN A 401 29.58 -0.70 -23.63
C ASN A 401 29.02 -1.42 -22.39
N SER A 402 29.43 -1.01 -21.18
CA SER A 402 28.96 -1.58 -19.92
C SER A 402 27.49 -1.25 -19.69
N LEU A 403 26.75 -2.10 -18.96
CA LEU A 403 25.44 -1.74 -18.44
C LEU A 403 25.58 -0.83 -17.20
N PRO A 404 24.56 0.01 -16.90
CA PRO A 404 24.48 0.70 -15.62
C PRO A 404 24.45 -0.32 -14.47
N ARG A 405 24.98 0.07 -13.31
CA ARG A 405 24.94 -0.75 -12.09
C ARG A 405 24.43 0.08 -10.93
N ALA A 406 23.85 -0.58 -9.94
CA ALA A 406 23.30 0.09 -8.76
C ALA A 406 23.94 -0.40 -7.47
N HIS A 407 24.08 0.53 -6.52
CA HIS A 407 24.43 0.24 -5.13
C HIS A 407 23.32 0.74 -4.23
N THR A 408 22.33 -0.11 -3.99
CA THR A 408 21.10 0.22 -3.26
C THR A 408 21.36 0.80 -1.86
N CYS A 409 22.39 0.31 -1.16
CA CYS A 409 22.79 0.82 0.16
C CYS A 409 23.10 2.33 0.15
N PHE A 410 23.61 2.85 -0.97
CA PHE A 410 24.07 4.24 -1.11
C PHE A 410 23.19 5.09 -2.03
N ASN A 411 22.06 4.54 -2.52
CA ASN A 411 21.20 5.16 -3.52
C ASN A 411 21.99 5.63 -4.75
N ARG A 412 22.98 4.83 -5.19
CA ARG A 412 23.93 5.22 -6.23
C ARG A 412 23.75 4.41 -7.51
N LEU A 413 23.62 5.12 -8.62
CA LEU A 413 23.68 4.61 -9.98
C LEU A 413 25.08 4.87 -10.55
N ASP A 414 25.79 3.81 -10.87
CA ASP A 414 27.03 3.85 -11.62
C ASP A 414 26.66 3.89 -13.12
N LEU A 415 26.81 5.05 -13.74
CA LEU A 415 26.38 5.31 -15.11
C LEU A 415 27.59 5.48 -16.04
N PRO A 416 27.73 4.65 -17.09
CA PRO A 416 28.79 4.80 -18.08
C PRO A 416 28.68 6.08 -18.91
N PRO A 417 29.83 6.61 -19.39
CA PRO A 417 29.84 7.74 -20.32
C PRO A 417 29.45 7.29 -21.72
N TYR A 418 28.18 6.97 -21.92
CA TYR A 418 27.63 6.59 -23.21
C TYR A 418 27.89 7.69 -24.25
N PRO A 419 28.16 7.32 -25.51
CA PRO A 419 28.57 8.29 -26.52
C PRO A 419 27.38 8.98 -27.18
N THR A 420 26.17 8.41 -27.09
CA THR A 420 24.94 8.95 -27.68
C THR A 420 23.75 8.80 -26.72
N PRO A 421 22.71 9.67 -26.82
CA PRO A 421 21.50 9.56 -26.02
C PRO A 421 20.71 8.27 -26.28
N GLU A 422 20.75 7.73 -27.50
CA GLU A 422 20.07 6.49 -27.87
C GLU A 422 20.63 5.30 -27.11
N ILE A 423 21.97 5.17 -27.08
CA ILE A 423 22.65 4.10 -26.34
C ILE A 423 22.36 4.22 -24.84
N LEU A 424 22.35 5.45 -24.29
CA LEU A 424 21.98 5.66 -22.90
C LEU A 424 20.56 5.17 -22.62
N TYR A 425 19.60 5.56 -23.47
CA TYR A 425 18.20 5.18 -23.30
C TYR A 425 18.02 3.66 -23.34
N GLU A 426 18.58 3.00 -24.35
CA GLU A 426 18.49 1.54 -24.52
C GLU A 426 19.13 0.80 -23.33
N LYS A 427 20.34 1.19 -22.91
CA LYS A 427 21.05 0.54 -21.82
C LYS A 427 20.37 0.77 -20.47
N LEU A 428 19.79 1.95 -20.26
CA LEU A 428 19.03 2.26 -19.05
C LEU A 428 17.73 1.48 -19.00
N LEU A 429 16.99 1.43 -20.12
CA LEU A 429 15.74 0.67 -20.21
C LEU A 429 15.99 -0.83 -19.97
N LEU A 430 17.01 -1.39 -20.63
CA LEU A 430 17.40 -2.79 -20.44
C LEU A 430 17.75 -3.09 -18.98
N ALA A 431 18.53 -2.24 -18.31
CA ALA A 431 18.89 -2.44 -16.91
C ALA A 431 17.67 -2.41 -15.97
N VAL A 432 16.64 -1.63 -16.32
CA VAL A 432 15.41 -1.47 -15.52
C VAL A 432 14.42 -2.61 -15.78
N GLU A 433 14.36 -3.15 -16.99
CA GLU A 433 13.46 -4.24 -17.37
C GLU A 433 14.02 -5.62 -16.98
N GLU A 434 15.34 -5.82 -17.05
CA GLU A 434 16.02 -7.06 -16.66
C GLU A 434 16.19 -7.21 -15.13
N THR A 435 15.79 -6.21 -14.33
CA THR A 435 15.91 -6.32 -12.86
C THR A 435 14.99 -7.37 -12.24
N ASN A 436 13.98 -7.87 -12.96
CA ASN A 436 13.16 -9.00 -12.53
C ASN A 436 13.86 -10.36 -12.73
N THR A 437 14.98 -10.40 -13.48
CA THR A 437 15.65 -11.63 -13.90
C THR A 437 16.94 -11.94 -13.13
N PHE A 438 17.46 -11.04 -12.29
CA PHE A 438 18.62 -11.35 -11.42
C PHE A 438 18.31 -12.35 -10.28
N GLY A 439 17.07 -12.87 -10.21
CA GLY A 439 16.70 -14.03 -9.41
C GLY A 439 16.73 -15.37 -10.17
N ILE A 440 17.17 -15.40 -11.43
CA ILE A 440 17.32 -16.64 -12.23
C ILE A 440 18.59 -16.53 -13.07
N GLU A 441 19.75 -16.75 -12.44
CA GLU A 441 20.85 -17.59 -12.96
C GLU A 441 21.84 -17.93 -11.84
#